data_AF-A0A1I4JAQ8-F1
#
_entry.id   AF-A0A1I4JAQ8-F1
#
_cell.length_a   1.000
_cell.length_b   1.000
_cell.length_c   1.000
_cell.angle_alpha   90.00
_cell.angle_beta   90.00
_cell.angle_gamma   90.00
#
_symmetry.space_group_name_H-M   'P 1'
#
loop_
_entity.id
_entity.type
_entity.pdbx_description
1 polymer ?
#
loop_
_entity_poly.entity_id
_entity_poly.type
_entity_poly.pdbx_seq_one_letter_code
_entity_poly.pdbx_strand_id
1 'polypeptide(L)' 'METDIEITREEGESKGRYVAVVEGHEAETTYSRLGASTIIIDHTGMPDAPSVRVVVRCSTFL' A
#
# COMPACT_ATOMS: atom_id res chain seq x y z
N MET A 1 -13.71 -17.21 1.94
CA MET A 1 -12.41 -17.45 1.29
C MET A 1 -11.61 -16.20 1.54
N GLU A 2 -10.77 -16.23 2.56
CA GLU A 2 -9.80 -15.17 2.83
C GLU A 2 -8.59 -15.52 1.99
N THR A 3 -8.33 -14.74 0.94
CA THR A 3 -7.05 -14.80 0.25
C THR A 3 -6.03 -14.14 1.17
N ASP A 4 -5.17 -14.94 1.79
CA ASP A 4 -3.99 -14.44 2.50
C ASP A 4 -3.10 -13.71 1.47
N ILE A 5 -3.23 -12.39 1.44
CA ILE A 5 -2.37 -11.51 0.66
C ILE A 5 -1.30 -11.03 1.63
N GLU A 6 -0.05 -11.39 1.35
CA GLU A 6 1.07 -10.85 2.10
C GLU A 6 1.23 -9.37 1.76
N ILE A 7 1.04 -8.51 2.77
CA ILE A 7 1.29 -7.08 2.68
C ILE A 7 2.47 -6.76 3.58
N THR A 8 3.57 -6.28 3.00
CA THR A 8 4.73 -5.80 3.74
C THR A 8 4.73 -4.27 3.78
N ARG A 9 5.29 -3.73 4.86
CA ARG A 9 5.46 -2.29 5.05
C ARG A 9 6.94 -1.97 5.22
N GLU A 10 7.44 -1.12 4.34
CA GLU A 10 8.76 -0.53 4.42
C GLU A 10 8.61 0.88 4.96
N GLU A 11 9.25 1.18 6.09
CA GLU A 11 9.04 2.43 6.82
C GLU A 11 10.35 3.17 7.08
N GLY A 12 10.38 4.43 6.65
CA GLY A 12 11.38 5.41 7.04
C GLY A 12 10.82 6.47 7.99
N GLU A 13 11.61 7.52 8.24
CA GLU A 13 11.26 8.57 9.19
C GLU A 13 10.01 9.37 8.76
N SER A 14 10.01 9.85 7.51
CA SER A 14 8.97 10.72 6.93
C SER A 14 8.23 10.11 5.75
N LYS A 15 8.68 8.96 5.23
CA LYS A 15 8.08 8.26 4.09
C LYS A 15 8.04 6.76 4.31
N GLY A 16 7.23 6.06 3.54
CA GLY A 16 7.23 4.61 3.50
C GLY A 16 6.47 4.08 2.29
N ARG A 17 6.39 2.75 2.20
CA ARG A 17 5.72 2.04 1.12
C ARG A 17 5.05 0.78 1.66
N TYR A 18 3.84 0.53 1.17
CA TYR A 18 3.17 -0.75 1.30
C TYR A 18 3.36 -1.54 0.01
N VAL A 19 3.67 -2.82 0.15
CA VAL A 19 3.87 -3.75 -0.96
C VAL A 19 2.97 -4.93 -0.74
N ALA A 20 2.16 -5.26 -1.74
CA ALA A 20 1.34 -6.45 -1.75
C ALA A 20 1.73 -7.33 -2.94
N VAL A 21 1.97 -8.61 -2.69
CA VAL A 21 2.27 -9.58 -3.76
C VAL A 21 1.04 -10.47 -3.95
N VAL A 22 0.45 -10.41 -5.14
CA VAL A 22 -0.73 -11.19 -5.51
C VAL A 22 -0.41 -11.99 -6.77
N GLU A 23 -0.43 -13.31 -6.67
CA GLU A 23 -0.12 -14.21 -7.80
C GLU A 23 1.23 -13.90 -8.47
N GLY A 24 2.23 -13.48 -7.70
CA GLY A 24 3.55 -13.09 -8.20
C GLY A 24 3.64 -11.68 -8.80
N HIS A 25 2.56 -10.91 -8.76
CA HIS A 25 2.52 -9.53 -9.21
C HIS A 25 2.55 -8.56 -8.04
N GLU A 26 3.46 -7.59 -8.12
CA GLU A 26 3.66 -6.60 -7.06
C GLU A 26 2.77 -5.38 -7.29
N ALA A 27 1.93 -5.08 -6.30
CA ALA A 27 1.24 -3.81 -6.18
C ALA A 27 1.91 -2.97 -5.09
N GLU A 28 2.11 -1.68 -5.35
CA GLU A 28 2.78 -0.80 -4.42
C GLU A 28 1.99 0.46 -4.12
N THR A 29 2.19 1.02 -2.94
CA THR A 29 1.69 2.34 -2.59
C THR A 29 2.69 3.04 -1.68
N THR A 30 3.20 4.20 -2.10
CA THR A 30 4.09 5.03 -1.28
C THR A 30 3.31 6.10 -0.54
N TYR A 31 3.82 6.51 0.60
CA TYR A 31 3.23 7.57 1.41
C TYR A 31 4.28 8.49 2.01
N SER A 32 3.87 9.74 2.27
CA SER A 32 4.56 10.68 3.14
C SER A 32 3.78 10.88 4.43
N ARG A 33 4.48 11.08 5.55
CA ARG A 33 3.87 11.42 6.85
C ARG A 33 3.71 12.94 6.94
N LEU A 34 2.51 13.37 7.34
CA LEU A 34 2.21 14.74 7.71
C LEU A 34 1.96 14.80 9.22
N GLY A 35 3.03 15.07 9.98
CA GLY A 35 2.98 15.01 11.44
C GLY A 35 2.86 13.58 11.97
N ALA A 36 2.32 13.43 13.18
CA ALA A 36 2.35 12.16 13.92
C ALA A 36 1.25 11.17 13.53
N SER A 37 0.10 11.64 13.02
CA SER A 37 -1.11 10.83 12.86
C SER A 37 -1.67 10.78 11.44
N THR A 38 -1.06 11.50 10.49
CA THR A 38 -1.58 11.63 9.13
C THR A 38 -0.57 11.10 8.13
N ILE A 39 -1.05 10.31 7.17
CA ILE A 39 -0.30 9.90 5.99
C ILE A 39 -0.98 10.43 4.73
N ILE A 40 -0.16 10.78 3.74
CA ILE A 40 -0.58 11.21 2.41
C ILE A 40 -0.10 10.13 1.44
N ILE A 41 -1.01 9.60 0.62
CA ILE A 41 -0.65 8.65 -0.42
C ILE A 41 -0.04 9.42 -1.59
N ASP A 42 1.25 9.20 -1.86
CA ASP A 42 2.01 9.95 -2.86
C ASP A 42 1.90 9.28 -4.25
N HIS A 43 2.04 7.95 -4.29
CA HIS A 43 2.05 7.15 -5.51
C HIS A 43 1.39 5.80 -5.27
N THR A 44 0.68 5.30 -6.29
CA THR A 44 0.16 3.94 -6.33
C THR A 44 0.66 3.28 -7.60
N GLY A 45 1.53 2.29 -7.47
CA GLY A 45 2.00 1.47 -8.58
C GLY A 45 1.06 0.29 -8.80
N MET A 46 0.55 0.18 -10.03
CA MET A 46 -0.28 -0.94 -10.44
C MET A 46 0.61 -2.11 -10.89
N PRO A 47 0.29 -3.36 -10.53
CA PRO A 47 0.91 -4.53 -11.12
C PRO A 47 0.59 -4.63 -12.62
N ASP A 48 1.52 -5.18 -13.40
CA ASP A 48 1.32 -5.50 -14.81
C ASP A 48 0.48 -6.77 -15.00
N ALA A 49 -0.70 -6.79 -14.38
CA ALA A 49 -1.68 -7.86 -14.45
C ALA A 49 -3.08 -7.26 -14.63
N PRO A 50 -3.76 -7.48 -15.77
CA PRO A 50 -5.04 -6.84 -16.07
C PRO A 50 -6.18 -7.31 -15.16
N SER A 51 -6.02 -8.45 -14.49
CA SER A 51 -6.99 -9.01 -13.54
C SER A 51 -6.87 -8.41 -12.13
N VAL A 52 -5.78 -7.71 -11.81
CA VAL A 52 -5.54 -7.22 -10.45
C VAL A 52 -6.10 -5.81 -10.28
N ARG A 53 -6.94 -5.64 -9.25
CA ARG A 53 -7.50 -4.35 -8.85
C ARG A 53 -6.81 -3.87 -7.58
N VAL A 54 -6.16 -2.72 -7.64
CA VAL A 54 -5.55 -2.07 -6.47
C VAL A 54 -6.55 -1.11 -5.84
N VAL A 55 -6.83 -1.29 -4.54
CA VAL A 55 -7.67 -0.38 -3.74
C VAL A 55 -6.94 -0.02 -2.46
N VAL A 56 -6.63 1.26 -2.29
CA VAL A 56 -6.06 1.78 -1.04
C VAL A 56 -7.19 2.30 -0.17
N ARG A 57 -7.42 1.65 0.97
CA ARG A 57 -8.40 2.10 1.95
C ARG A 57 -7.70 2.79 3.11
N CYS A 58 -7.73 4.11 3.10
CA CYS A 58 -7.28 4.90 4.24
C CYS A 58 -8.44 5.01 5.24
N SER A 59 -8.32 4.32 6.37
CA SER A 59 -9.27 4.46 7.48
C SER A 59 -8.59 5.22 8.62
N THR A 60 -9.17 6.35 9.01
CA THR A 60 -8.85 6.98 10.28
C THR A 60 -9.51 6.15 11.38
N PHE A 61 -8.73 5.47 12.20
CA PHE A 61 -9.22 4.88 13.45
C PHE A 61 -9.28 6.02 14.48
N LEU A 62 -10.45 6.65 14.59
CA LEU A 62 -10.82 7.57 15.67
C LEU A 62 -11.67 6.83 16.69
#